data_AF-A0A382JU61-F1
#
_entry.id   AF-A0A382JU61-F1
#
_cell.length_a   1.000
_cell.length_b   1.000
_cell.length_c   1.000
_cell.angle_alpha   90.00
_cell.angle_beta   90.00
_cell.angle_gamma   90.00
#
_symmetry.space_group_name_H-M   'P 1'
#
loop_
_entity.id
_entity.type
_entity.pdbx_description
1 polymer ?
#
loop_
_entity_poly.entity_id
_entity_poly.type
_entity_poly.pdbx_seq_one_letter_code
_entity_poly.pdbx_strand_id
1 'polypeptide(L)'
;MKLIWKKTDSFQDTKKWQNWYKCQDYTEVTNIQRFAGSEEWRYPNEEEAWSLFDLANKNTDKYGDEIYLHSIFGPGSGGTTWTSEEKDSSALVIQYEDGVKVWPSKYANMNMCVRLVRNLE
;
A
#
# COMPACT_ATOMS: atom_id res chain seq x y z
N MET A 1 -7.85 -17.13 1.19
CA MET A 1 -8.87 -16.06 1.06
C MET A 1 -8.78 -15.46 -0.34
N LYS A 2 -9.86 -14.96 -0.92
CA LYS A 2 -9.83 -14.23 -2.20
C LYS A 2 -9.90 -12.73 -1.92
N LEU A 3 -8.98 -11.96 -2.49
CA LEU A 3 -8.80 -10.53 -2.21
C LEU A 3 -8.99 -9.71 -3.48
N ILE A 4 -9.47 -8.48 -3.30
CA ILE A 4 -9.46 -7.45 -4.34
C ILE A 4 -8.52 -6.34 -3.88
N TRP A 5 -7.57 -6.01 -4.74
CA TRP A 5 -6.61 -4.94 -4.51
C TRP A 5 -6.96 -3.70 -5.32
N LYS A 6 -6.72 -2.53 -4.73
CA LYS A 6 -6.79 -1.27 -5.47
C LYS A 6 -5.60 -1.18 -6.43
N LYS A 7 -5.88 -0.86 -7.70
CA LYS A 7 -4.86 -0.82 -8.77
C LYS A 7 -3.78 0.24 -8.53
N THR A 8 -4.12 1.33 -7.85
CA THR A 8 -3.20 2.40 -7.44
C THR A 8 -3.07 2.49 -5.92
N ASP A 9 -1.89 2.85 -5.43
CA ASP A 9 -1.66 3.20 -4.03
C ASP A 9 -2.02 4.66 -3.72
N SER A 10 -1.97 5.05 -2.44
CA SER A 10 -2.33 6.39 -2.00
C SER A 10 -1.39 7.48 -2.54
N PHE A 11 -0.13 7.17 -2.85
CA PHE A 11 0.79 8.13 -3.44
C PHE A 11 0.42 8.39 -4.90
N GLN A 12 0.11 7.34 -5.66
CA GLN A 12 -0.31 7.46 -7.06
C GLN A 12 -1.52 8.38 -7.21
N ASP A 13 -2.48 8.28 -6.28
CA ASP A 13 -3.71 9.07 -6.29
C ASP A 13 -3.52 10.50 -5.79
N THR A 14 -2.77 10.69 -4.70
CA THR A 14 -2.67 12.00 -4.02
C THR A 14 -1.45 12.82 -4.41
N LYS A 15 -0.46 12.18 -5.04
CA LYS A 15 0.89 12.70 -5.29
C LYS A 15 1.59 13.20 -4.03
N LYS A 16 1.23 12.62 -2.87
CA LYS A 16 1.75 13.00 -1.56
C LYS A 16 2.17 11.74 -0.80
N TRP A 17 3.31 11.84 -0.14
CA TRP A 17 3.68 10.86 0.87
C TRP A 17 2.81 11.03 2.10
N GLN A 18 2.44 9.91 2.69
CA GLN A 18 1.50 9.88 3.80
C GLN A 18 2.05 8.99 4.90
N ASN A 19 2.02 9.52 6.11
CA ASN A 19 2.24 8.70 7.29
C ASN A 19 1.06 7.76 7.53
N TRP A 20 1.20 6.90 8.52
CA TRP A 20 0.21 5.87 8.81
C TRP A 20 -1.17 6.49 9.09
N TYR A 21 -1.25 7.56 9.89
CA TYR A 21 -2.53 8.23 10.17
C TYR A 21 -3.16 8.89 8.93
N LYS A 22 -2.37 9.52 8.06
CA LYS A 22 -2.89 10.14 6.83
C LYS A 22 -3.36 9.10 5.80
N CYS A 23 -2.79 7.90 5.82
CA CYS A 23 -3.30 6.77 5.05
C CYS A 23 -4.67 6.29 5.58
N GLN A 24 -4.96 6.50 6.87
CA GLN A 24 -6.24 6.15 7.47
C GLN A 24 -7.31 7.13 7.00
N ASP A 25 -7.03 8.43 7.04
CA ASP A 25 -7.88 9.46 6.43
C ASP A 25 -8.18 9.13 4.94
N TYR A 26 -7.15 8.72 4.18
CA TYR A 26 -7.31 8.30 2.78
C TYR A 26 -8.21 7.06 2.61
N THR A 27 -8.10 6.09 3.52
CA THR A 27 -8.95 4.89 3.54
C THR A 27 -10.40 5.26 3.81
N GLU A 28 -10.65 6.09 4.82
CA GLU A 28 -11.99 6.60 5.16
C GLU A 28 -12.61 7.35 3.98
N VAL A 29 -11.87 8.26 3.35
CA VAL A 29 -12.32 8.98 2.15
C VAL A 29 -12.63 8.02 1.00
N THR A 30 -11.80 7.00 0.77
CA THR A 30 -12.01 6.00 -0.27
C THR A 30 -13.32 5.23 -0.06
N ASN A 31 -13.63 4.90 1.20
CA ASN A 31 -14.86 4.22 1.59
C ASN A 31 -16.09 5.13 1.48
N ILE A 32 -16.01 6.39 1.94
CA ILE A 32 -17.10 7.37 1.79
C ILE A 32 -17.45 7.59 0.31
N GLN A 33 -16.44 7.58 -0.57
CA GLN A 33 -16.63 7.71 -2.01
C GLN A 33 -17.16 6.43 -2.68
N ARG A 34 -17.27 5.32 -1.93
CA ARG A 34 -17.64 4.01 -2.44
C ARG A 34 -16.80 3.60 -3.64
N PHE A 35 -15.47 3.77 -3.57
CA PHE A 35 -14.60 3.46 -4.70
C PHE A 35 -14.83 2.02 -5.18
N ALA A 36 -15.03 1.86 -6.50
CA ALA A 36 -15.44 0.59 -7.11
C ALA A 36 -16.71 -0.06 -6.50
N GLY A 37 -17.64 0.76 -6.00
CA GLY A 37 -18.91 0.33 -5.41
C GLY A 37 -18.85 -0.16 -3.96
N SER A 38 -17.66 -0.15 -3.33
CA SER A 38 -17.40 -0.76 -2.01
C SER A 38 -16.98 0.26 -0.95
N GLU A 39 -17.36 -0.02 0.29
CA GLU A 39 -17.00 0.74 1.51
C GLU A 39 -16.08 -0.05 2.45
N GLU A 40 -15.55 -1.18 1.98
CA GLU A 40 -14.77 -2.12 2.79
C GLU A 40 -13.27 -2.12 2.46
N TRP A 41 -12.78 -1.01 1.91
CA TRP A 41 -11.33 -0.85 1.70
C TRP A 41 -10.64 -0.70 3.05
N ARG A 42 -9.53 -1.41 3.21
CA ARG A 42 -8.72 -1.41 4.42
C ARG A 42 -7.25 -1.50 4.09
N TYR A 43 -6.44 -1.32 5.12
CA TYR A 43 -5.03 -1.69 5.08
C TYR A 43 -4.91 -3.19 4.85
N PRO A 44 -3.88 -3.63 4.10
CA PRO A 44 -3.51 -5.03 4.11
C PRO A 44 -2.88 -5.41 5.45
N ASN A 45 -3.00 -6.67 5.80
CA ASN A 45 -2.15 -7.24 6.85
C ASN A 45 -0.78 -7.64 6.27
N GLU A 46 0.11 -8.13 7.14
CA GLU A 46 1.48 -8.50 6.79
C GLU A 46 1.52 -9.59 5.70
N GLU A 47 0.74 -10.66 5.85
CA GLU A 47 0.71 -11.78 4.91
C GLU A 47 0.22 -11.31 3.53
N GLU A 48 -0.84 -10.52 3.50
CA GLU A 48 -1.44 -9.95 2.29
C GLU A 48 -0.45 -9.02 1.57
N ALA A 49 0.14 -8.06 2.27
CA ALA A 49 1.07 -7.11 1.69
C ALA A 49 2.35 -7.79 1.19
N TRP A 50 2.85 -8.77 1.94
CA TRP A 50 4.03 -9.55 1.57
C TRP A 50 3.76 -10.46 0.37
N SER A 51 2.54 -11.00 0.23
CA SER A 51 2.17 -11.86 -0.90
C SER A 51 2.24 -11.16 -2.27
N LEU A 52 2.28 -9.81 -2.29
CA LEU A 52 2.46 -9.05 -3.53
C LEU A 52 3.91 -8.99 -4.02
N PHE A 53 4.88 -9.25 -3.14
CA PHE A 53 6.30 -9.24 -3.48
C PHE A 53 6.71 -10.55 -4.16
N ASP A 54 7.25 -10.45 -5.37
CA ASP A 54 7.80 -11.60 -6.11
C ASP A 54 8.91 -11.12 -7.06
N LEU A 55 10.07 -11.77 -7.01
CA LEU A 55 11.24 -11.42 -7.83
C LEU A 55 10.98 -11.58 -9.34
N ALA A 56 10.03 -12.43 -9.73
CA ALA A 56 9.62 -12.61 -11.12
C ALA A 56 8.75 -11.46 -11.63
N ASN A 57 8.10 -10.72 -10.73
CA ASN A 57 7.24 -9.60 -11.08
C ASN A 57 8.08 -8.33 -11.28
N LYS A 58 7.66 -7.50 -12.25
CA LYS A 58 8.32 -6.26 -12.62
C LYS A 58 7.30 -5.14 -12.83
N ASN A 59 7.54 -4.00 -12.20
CA ASN A 59 6.82 -2.75 -12.39
C ASN A 59 7.78 -1.58 -12.10
N THR A 60 7.32 -0.33 -12.24
CA THR A 60 8.14 0.85 -11.94
C THR A 60 7.54 1.68 -10.81
N ASP A 61 8.42 2.23 -9.99
CA ASP A 61 8.06 3.20 -8.97
C ASP A 61 7.87 4.61 -9.56
N LYS A 62 7.60 5.59 -8.70
CA LYS A 62 7.43 7.02 -9.05
C LYS A 62 8.64 7.68 -9.74
N TYR A 63 9.85 7.15 -9.57
CA TYR A 63 11.08 7.66 -10.17
C TYR A 63 11.43 6.92 -11.46
N GLY A 64 10.69 5.85 -11.79
CA GLY A 64 10.97 4.98 -12.93
C GLY A 64 11.90 3.83 -12.59
N ASP A 65 12.24 3.66 -11.30
CA ASP A 65 13.07 2.56 -10.84
C ASP A 65 12.25 1.27 -10.79
N GLU A 66 12.91 0.14 -11.04
CA GLU A 66 12.27 -1.17 -11.09
C GLU A 66 11.92 -1.66 -9.68
N ILE A 67 10.70 -2.19 -9.53
CA ILE A 67 10.21 -2.81 -8.30
C ILE A 67 9.59 -4.18 -8.57
N TYR A 68 9.60 -5.03 -7.55
CA TYR A 68 9.14 -6.41 -7.58
C TYR A 68 7.64 -6.52 -7.26
N LEU A 69 6.84 -5.82 -8.05
CA LEU A 69 5.39 -5.79 -7.98
C LEU A 69 4.80 -6.18 -9.34
N HIS A 70 3.68 -6.91 -9.37
CA HIS A 70 3.11 -7.35 -10.65
C HIS A 70 2.68 -6.15 -11.52
N SER A 71 2.88 -6.24 -12.82
CA SER A 71 2.50 -5.21 -13.81
C SER A 71 0.98 -4.99 -13.97
N ILE A 72 0.16 -5.71 -13.21
CA ILE A 72 -1.30 -5.51 -13.15
C ILE A 72 -1.64 -4.25 -12.36
N PHE A 73 -0.75 -3.87 -11.43
CA PHE A 73 -0.81 -2.61 -10.71
C PHE A 73 -0.33 -1.46 -11.60
N GLY A 74 -0.86 -0.26 -11.38
CA GLY A 74 -0.44 0.91 -12.15
C GLY A 74 1.03 1.25 -11.89
N PRO A 75 1.80 1.67 -12.91
CA PRO A 75 3.18 2.13 -12.72
C PRO A 75 3.21 3.46 -11.96
N GLY A 76 4.38 3.83 -11.45
CA GLY A 76 4.55 5.05 -10.66
C GLY A 76 4.14 4.86 -9.19
N SER A 77 4.21 3.63 -8.68
CA SER A 77 3.90 3.29 -7.29
C SER A 77 4.85 3.99 -6.32
N GLY A 78 4.42 4.17 -5.08
CA GLY A 78 5.30 4.61 -4.00
C GLY A 78 6.46 3.64 -3.69
N GLY A 79 6.38 2.38 -4.14
CA GLY A 79 7.38 1.34 -3.91
C GLY A 79 7.23 0.63 -2.56
N THR A 80 6.28 1.07 -1.73
CA THR A 80 6.05 0.55 -0.38
C THR A 80 4.56 0.46 -0.04
N THR A 81 4.21 -0.23 1.04
CA THR A 81 2.84 -0.24 1.57
C THR A 81 2.83 -0.40 3.09
N TRP A 82 2.16 0.54 3.76
CA TRP A 82 1.77 0.40 5.17
C TRP A 82 0.83 -0.78 5.35
N THR A 83 0.92 -1.43 6.50
CA THR A 83 0.02 -2.50 6.89
C THR A 83 -0.74 -2.16 8.18
N SER A 84 -1.67 -3.04 8.57
CA SER A 84 -2.40 -2.95 9.83
C SER A 84 -1.58 -3.33 11.06
N GLU A 85 -0.37 -3.87 10.90
CA GLU A 85 0.42 -4.33 12.04
C GLU A 85 1.11 -3.15 12.72
N GLU A 86 0.80 -2.97 14.00
CA GLU A 86 1.32 -1.89 14.83
C GLU A 86 2.20 -2.43 15.97
N LYS A 87 3.25 -1.68 16.31
CA LYS A 87 4.09 -1.91 17.48
C LYS A 87 4.45 -0.57 18.10
N ASP A 88 3.91 -0.29 19.29
CA ASP A 88 4.09 0.97 20.00
C ASP A 88 3.71 2.18 19.12
N SER A 89 4.70 3.05 18.83
CA SER A 89 4.56 4.22 17.97
C SER A 89 4.94 3.94 16.50
N SER A 90 5.15 2.68 16.12
CA SER A 90 5.50 2.22 14.78
C SER A 90 4.42 1.34 14.17
N ALA A 91 4.45 1.22 12.84
CA ALA A 91 3.65 0.26 12.08
C ALA A 91 4.52 -0.38 11.00
N LEU A 92 4.14 -1.57 10.54
CA LEU A 92 4.87 -2.30 9.54
C LEU A 92 4.67 -1.69 8.14
N VAL A 93 5.75 -1.66 7.38
CA VAL A 93 5.78 -1.35 5.96
C VAL A 93 6.48 -2.47 5.22
N ILE A 94 5.88 -2.90 4.10
CA ILE A 94 6.52 -3.77 3.13
C ILE A 94 7.11 -2.92 2.01
N GLN A 95 8.37 -3.16 1.67
CA GLN A 95 9.08 -2.50 0.57
C GLN A 95 9.21 -3.47 -0.62
N TYR A 96 8.80 -3.02 -1.81
CA TYR A 96 8.80 -3.82 -3.03
C TYR A 96 10.07 -3.60 -3.88
N GLU A 97 10.93 -2.65 -3.50
CA GLU A 97 12.23 -2.40 -4.15
C GLU A 97 13.23 -3.52 -3.86
N ASP A 98 13.27 -4.00 -2.62
CA ASP A 98 14.26 -4.97 -2.13
C ASP A 98 13.64 -6.14 -1.34
N GLY A 99 12.33 -6.10 -1.07
CA GLY A 99 11.64 -7.15 -0.33
C GLY A 99 11.92 -7.09 1.16
N VAL A 100 11.85 -5.90 1.77
CA VAL A 100 12.15 -5.70 3.19
C VAL A 100 10.92 -5.32 4.00
N LYS A 101 10.92 -5.77 5.26
CA LYS A 101 9.94 -5.42 6.31
C LYS A 101 10.57 -4.40 7.25
N VAL A 102 10.00 -3.20 7.34
CA VAL A 102 10.49 -2.14 8.23
C VAL A 102 9.40 -1.65 9.17
N TRP A 103 9.80 -1.17 10.36
CA TRP A 103 8.89 -0.68 11.41
C TRP A 103 9.10 0.81 11.72
N PRO A 104 8.91 1.70 10.73
CA PRO A 104 9.04 3.14 10.93
C PRO A 104 7.97 3.65 11.90
N SER A 105 8.24 4.82 12.48
CA SER A 105 7.23 5.52 13.27
C SER A 105 5.98 5.79 12.44
N LYS A 106 4.79 5.66 13.04
CA LYS A 106 3.49 6.03 12.45
C LYS A 106 3.41 7.51 12.06
N TYR A 107 4.33 8.35 12.54
CA TYR A 107 4.46 9.75 12.15
C TYR A 107 5.35 9.96 10.92
N ALA A 108 6.14 8.97 10.51
CA ALA A 108 7.03 9.06 9.35
C ALA A 108 6.20 9.23 8.07
N ASN A 109 6.46 10.30 7.33
CA ASN A 109 5.70 10.69 6.15
C ASN A 109 6.57 10.82 4.89
N MET A 110 7.75 10.21 4.87
CA MET A 110 8.67 10.23 3.73
C MET A 110 8.77 8.84 3.11
N ASN A 111 8.52 8.73 1.81
CA ASN A 111 8.57 7.49 1.04
C ASN A 111 7.61 6.38 1.52
N MET A 112 6.47 6.77 2.11
CA MET A 112 5.45 5.82 2.61
C MET A 112 4.07 6.12 2.02
N CYS A 113 3.35 5.05 1.66
CA CYS A 113 1.98 5.07 1.15
C CYS A 113 1.24 3.78 1.51
N VAL A 114 -0.05 3.67 1.17
CA VAL A 114 -0.83 2.44 1.37
C VAL A 114 -1.49 1.99 0.08
N ARG A 115 -1.44 0.68 -0.20
CA ARG A 115 -2.27 0.03 -1.22
C ARG A 115 -3.41 -0.71 -0.54
N LEU A 116 -4.62 -0.23 -0.75
CA LEU A 116 -5.80 -0.78 -0.08
C LEU A 116 -6.20 -2.13 -0.66
N VAL A 117 -6.71 -2.97 0.22
CA VAL A 117 -7.26 -4.28 -0.09
C VAL A 117 -8.67 -4.41 0.51
N ARG A 118 -9.46 -5.30 -0.05
CA ARG A 118 -10.72 -5.76 0.53
C ARG A 118 -10.94 -7.23 0.23
N ASN A 119 -11.89 -7.85 0.93
CA ASN A 119 -12.28 -9.23 0.64
C ASN A 119 -13.12 -9.29 -0.64
N LEU A 120 -12.97 -10.39 -1.39
CA LEU A 120 -13.92 -10.76 -2.44
C LEU A 120 -15.06 -11.55 -1.76
N GLU A 121 -16.26 -11.02 -1.82
CA GLU A 121 -17.50 -11.72 -1.42
C GLU A 121 -17.81 -12.91 -2.34
#